data_AF-A0A1W1HEC8-F1
#
_entry.id   AF-A0A1W1HEC8-F1
#
_cell.length_a   1.000
_cell.length_b   1.000
_cell.length_c   1.000
_cell.angle_alpha   90.00
_cell.angle_beta   90.00
_cell.angle_gamma   90.00
#
_symmetry.space_group_name_H-M   'P 1'
#
loop_
_entity.id
_entity.type
_entity.pdbx_description
1 polymer ?
#
loop_
_entity_poly.entity_id
_entity_poly.type
_entity_poly.pdbx_seq_one_letter_code
_entity_poly.pdbx_strand_id
1 'polypeptide(L)'
;MEKFKPYITQKYVVSKKLYDYIWNLTKDVSDSPDVSLTKERIKYHKFLAHLYACAQSRQKEDFNDGFTPVPYVLIEKEFGRNFDIKRLNKLIDFKKHFYNGKIKGKCREFRLKEEIFHNCLMYETSDILQTWKEMIDIKKYNIKTVNLMNGNRLRDTEQKTIITGKNNNRNTNLVKIPVLNNLKQAFTPCPFNPLEVYKLVKAQQKTYNKANKEYLNVKKANNLSQKYLAKKRHAFGVFNNDFNALKTILYQKPRYVNKINKTHIFEYTAAYRFQISGRLTEIGGGFQNASQPFKELFFKKIPNIYNYDLSASQAKVLMQEFKATNISCDWLEKYLNNPKGKHIYAKKLNVDVDVWKTCFYALFFGAEIENYGGTVSNTLIHYFNGNYQKAKSTIDQFIKLTEDLYLKTKRWRRLLCFRNHPRYSYPYGNYIYWKNALGLRFKQFGIMKNSNQLVLDGKPTTNKREIKACQRTLSAFILQGQEACFIHHLTNLCNQNDIPVYKNEHDGLITGKTIPKKLINQAANISGLIKPVFLKKDLCSEEKREKMKSFLKNRKLL
;
A
#
# COMPACT_ATOMS: atom_id res chain seq x y z
N MET A 1 -21.77 -12.06 -0.97
CA MET A 1 -20.70 -12.76 -1.73
C MET A 1 -19.67 -11.81 -2.33
N GLU A 2 -20.02 -10.58 -2.74
CA GLU A 2 -19.06 -9.65 -3.34
C GLU A 2 -17.88 -9.24 -2.44
N LYS A 3 -18.05 -9.22 -1.11
CA LYS A 3 -16.94 -9.01 -0.16
C LYS A 3 -15.84 -10.09 -0.22
N PHE A 4 -16.12 -11.27 -0.79
CA PHE A 4 -15.17 -12.38 -0.88
C PHE A 4 -14.61 -12.63 -2.30
N LYS A 5 -15.17 -11.99 -3.33
CA LYS A 5 -14.60 -12.00 -4.70
C LYS A 5 -13.14 -11.51 -4.81
N PRO A 6 -12.60 -10.63 -3.93
CA PRO A 6 -11.22 -10.16 -4.06
C PRO A 6 -10.14 -11.22 -3.75
N TYR A 7 -10.48 -12.36 -3.14
CA TYR A 7 -9.44 -13.19 -2.50
C TYR A 7 -8.69 -14.12 -3.44
N ILE A 8 -9.25 -14.53 -4.59
CA ILE A 8 -8.43 -15.21 -5.60
C ILE A 8 -7.65 -14.15 -6.36
N THR A 9 -6.43 -13.92 -5.90
CA THR A 9 -5.42 -13.17 -6.64
C THR A 9 -5.10 -13.94 -7.92
N GLN A 10 -5.80 -13.62 -9.01
CA GLN A 10 -5.56 -14.24 -10.33
C GLN A 10 -4.11 -14.07 -10.81
N LYS A 11 -3.38 -13.12 -10.23
CA LYS A 11 -1.95 -12.89 -10.48
C LYS A 11 -1.22 -12.70 -9.15
N TYR A 12 -0.41 -13.68 -8.79
CA TYR A 12 0.55 -13.57 -7.70
C TYR A 12 1.93 -13.93 -8.25
N VAL A 13 2.84 -12.96 -8.30
CA VAL A 13 4.15 -13.11 -8.96
C VAL A 13 5.16 -13.62 -7.94
N VAL A 14 5.77 -14.76 -8.25
CA VAL A 14 6.79 -15.41 -7.41
C VAL A 14 7.98 -15.84 -8.23
N SER A 15 9.07 -16.21 -7.54
CA SER A 15 10.17 -16.89 -8.20
C SER A 15 9.78 -18.31 -8.61
N LYS A 16 10.39 -18.81 -9.69
CA LYS A 16 10.16 -20.17 -10.17
C LYS A 16 10.48 -21.23 -9.11
N LYS A 17 11.51 -21.02 -8.28
CA LYS A 17 11.85 -21.94 -7.18
C LYS A 17 10.70 -22.10 -6.17
N LEU A 18 10.04 -21.00 -5.78
CA LEU A 18 8.89 -21.08 -4.87
C LEU A 18 7.71 -21.81 -5.54
N TYR A 19 7.45 -21.51 -6.82
CA TYR A 19 6.41 -22.23 -7.56
C TYR A 19 6.69 -23.74 -7.60
N ASP A 20 7.91 -24.14 -7.92
CA ASP A 20 8.33 -25.55 -8.01
C ASP A 20 8.24 -26.24 -6.65
N TYR A 21 8.58 -25.54 -5.57
CA TYR A 21 8.40 -26.06 -4.21
C TYR A 21 6.93 -26.37 -3.92
N ILE A 22 6.02 -25.41 -4.12
CA ILE A 22 4.58 -25.61 -3.87
C ILE A 22 4.00 -26.68 -4.81
N TRP A 23 4.44 -26.70 -6.06
CA TRP A 23 4.06 -27.74 -7.02
C TRP A 23 4.46 -29.13 -6.51
N ASN A 24 5.68 -29.28 -5.98
CA ASN A 24 6.20 -30.53 -5.45
C ASN A 24 5.49 -30.98 -4.17
N LEU A 25 4.95 -30.08 -3.35
CA LEU A 25 4.11 -30.45 -2.20
C LEU A 25 2.86 -31.24 -2.61
N THR A 26 2.41 -31.09 -3.86
CA THR A 26 1.20 -31.76 -4.36
C THR A 26 1.50 -33.02 -5.17
N LYS A 27 2.75 -33.51 -5.18
CA LYS A 27 3.13 -34.69 -5.95
C LYS A 27 2.37 -35.95 -5.51
N ASP A 28 2.23 -36.15 -4.20
CA ASP A 28 1.57 -37.34 -3.60
C ASP A 28 0.03 -37.20 -3.57
N VAL A 29 -0.52 -36.15 -4.20
CA VAL A 29 -1.97 -35.96 -4.31
C VAL A 29 -2.52 -36.66 -5.57
N SER A 30 -1.63 -37.08 -6.48
CA SER A 30 -1.95 -37.86 -7.67
C SER A 30 -0.87 -38.92 -7.94
N ASP A 31 -1.06 -40.14 -7.46
CA ASP A 31 -0.10 -41.24 -7.63
C ASP A 31 -0.20 -41.97 -8.98
N SER A 32 -0.91 -41.44 -9.99
CA SER A 32 -1.05 -42.12 -11.29
C SER A 32 -0.47 -41.31 -12.47
N PRO A 33 0.19 -41.99 -13.43
CA PRO A 33 0.86 -41.38 -14.59
C PRO A 33 -0.09 -40.78 -15.65
N ASP A 34 -1.41 -40.76 -15.42
CA ASP A 34 -2.43 -40.28 -16.36
C ASP A 34 -2.44 -38.73 -16.50
N VAL A 35 -2.54 -38.24 -17.74
CA VAL A 35 -2.70 -36.83 -18.12
C VAL A 35 -3.94 -36.20 -17.46
N SER A 36 -4.99 -36.99 -17.21
CA SER A 36 -6.21 -36.55 -16.51
C SER A 36 -5.92 -36.06 -15.07
N LEU A 37 -4.95 -36.66 -14.38
CA LEU A 37 -4.53 -36.33 -13.02
C LEU A 37 -3.65 -35.07 -12.95
N THR A 38 -3.02 -34.67 -14.06
CA THR A 38 -2.31 -33.38 -14.14
C THR A 38 -3.29 -32.22 -13.93
N LYS A 39 -4.52 -32.32 -14.46
CA LYS A 39 -5.58 -31.32 -14.23
C LYS A 39 -6.04 -31.31 -12.77
N GLU A 40 -6.06 -32.47 -12.11
CA GLU A 40 -6.43 -32.59 -10.70
C GLU A 40 -5.37 -31.98 -9.79
N ARG A 41 -4.09 -32.34 -9.95
CA ARG A 41 -2.95 -31.76 -9.21
C ARG A 41 -2.91 -30.23 -9.32
N ILE A 42 -3.20 -29.67 -10.50
CA ILE A 42 -3.28 -28.21 -10.69
C ILE A 42 -4.28 -27.55 -9.74
N LYS A 43 -5.42 -28.19 -9.43
CA LYS A 43 -6.42 -27.64 -8.50
C LYS A 43 -5.84 -27.53 -7.08
N TYR A 44 -5.17 -28.59 -6.62
CA TYR A 44 -4.53 -28.63 -5.31
C TYR A 44 -3.39 -27.63 -5.19
N HIS A 45 -2.55 -27.52 -6.21
CA HIS A 45 -1.49 -26.51 -6.29
C HIS A 45 -2.08 -25.10 -6.19
N LYS A 46 -3.11 -24.79 -7.00
CA LYS A 46 -3.80 -23.50 -6.98
C LYS A 46 -4.40 -23.18 -5.61
N PHE A 47 -4.93 -24.18 -4.92
CA PHE A 47 -5.47 -23.99 -3.58
C PHE A 47 -4.37 -23.63 -2.57
N LEU A 48 -3.25 -24.36 -2.55
CA LEU A 48 -2.11 -24.02 -1.68
C LEU A 48 -1.51 -22.65 -2.02
N ALA A 49 -1.37 -22.34 -3.31
CA ALA A 49 -0.94 -21.04 -3.80
C ALA A 49 -1.86 -19.90 -3.32
N HIS A 50 -3.17 -20.11 -3.37
CA HIS A 50 -4.16 -19.17 -2.85
C HIS A 50 -3.99 -18.94 -1.35
N LEU A 51 -3.86 -20.01 -0.55
CA LEU A 51 -3.62 -19.89 0.89
C LEU A 51 -2.31 -19.16 1.20
N TYR A 52 -1.23 -19.44 0.46
CA TYR A 52 0.03 -18.71 0.59
C TYR A 52 -0.14 -17.21 0.32
N ALA A 53 -0.76 -16.85 -0.81
CA ALA A 53 -0.98 -15.46 -1.20
C ALA A 53 -1.87 -14.71 -0.19
N CYS A 54 -2.91 -15.37 0.34
CA CYS A 54 -3.76 -14.81 1.38
C CYS A 54 -3.00 -14.62 2.70
N ALA A 55 -2.20 -15.60 3.12
CA ALA A 55 -1.38 -15.50 4.31
C ALA A 55 -0.39 -14.32 4.20
N GLN A 56 0.31 -14.19 3.08
CA GLN A 56 1.22 -13.06 2.78
C GLN A 56 0.51 -11.70 2.85
N SER A 57 -0.73 -11.62 2.35
CA SER A 57 -1.51 -10.38 2.37
C SER A 57 -1.97 -10.02 3.79
N ARG A 58 -2.37 -11.03 4.57
CA ARG A 58 -2.87 -10.87 5.95
C ARG A 58 -1.79 -10.61 6.99
N GLN A 59 -0.54 -10.98 6.71
CA GLN A 59 0.60 -10.68 7.58
C GLN A 59 0.74 -9.19 7.93
N LYS A 60 0.15 -8.29 7.13
CA LYS A 60 0.14 -6.85 7.37
C LYS A 60 -0.95 -6.38 8.34
N GLU A 61 -1.99 -7.18 8.58
CA GLU A 61 -3.22 -6.72 9.23
C GLU A 61 -3.30 -7.05 10.72
N ASP A 62 -2.21 -7.51 11.38
CA ASP A 62 -2.17 -7.94 12.80
C ASP A 62 -3.19 -9.04 13.19
N PHE A 63 -4.05 -9.47 12.26
CA PHE A 63 -5.11 -10.44 12.48
C PHE A 63 -4.63 -11.88 12.31
N ASN A 64 -4.78 -12.61 13.41
CA ASN A 64 -4.99 -14.05 13.50
C ASN A 64 -3.86 -15.01 13.08
N ASP A 65 -3.95 -16.18 13.69
CA ASP A 65 -3.29 -17.49 13.50
C ASP A 65 -3.00 -17.97 12.05
N GLY A 66 -3.08 -17.12 11.03
CA GLY A 66 -2.79 -17.45 9.63
C GLY A 66 -3.98 -18.01 8.86
N PHE A 67 -5.14 -18.17 9.49
CA PHE A 67 -6.33 -18.72 8.84
C PHE A 67 -6.97 -17.73 7.86
N THR A 68 -7.41 -18.27 6.72
CA THR A 68 -8.05 -17.58 5.60
C THR A 68 -9.43 -18.19 5.37
N PRO A 69 -10.52 -17.41 5.44
CA PRO A 69 -11.85 -17.86 5.10
C PRO A 69 -11.97 -18.04 3.59
N VAL A 70 -12.31 -19.26 3.16
CA VAL A 70 -12.56 -19.59 1.76
C VAL A 70 -14.03 -20.07 1.64
N PRO A 71 -14.88 -19.34 0.90
CA PRO A 71 -16.27 -19.75 0.68
C PRO A 71 -16.36 -21.06 -0.13
N TYR A 72 -17.31 -21.93 0.22
CA TYR A 72 -17.53 -23.19 -0.50
C TYR A 72 -17.87 -22.97 -1.99
N VAL A 73 -18.70 -21.96 -2.29
CA VAL A 73 -19.03 -21.57 -3.68
C VAL A 73 -17.78 -21.21 -4.49
N LEU A 74 -16.77 -20.61 -3.83
CA LEU A 74 -15.50 -20.31 -4.48
C LEU A 74 -14.72 -21.61 -4.75
N ILE A 75 -14.75 -22.54 -3.80
CA ILE A 75 -14.10 -23.84 -3.96
C ILE A 75 -14.71 -24.61 -5.13
N GLU A 76 -16.03 -24.73 -5.17
CA GLU A 76 -16.74 -25.40 -6.26
C GLU A 76 -16.46 -24.75 -7.61
N LYS A 77 -16.48 -23.42 -7.67
CA LYS A 77 -16.28 -22.66 -8.90
C LYS A 77 -14.87 -22.79 -9.47
N GLU A 78 -13.86 -22.77 -8.60
CA GLU A 78 -12.45 -22.58 -9.02
C GLU A 78 -11.63 -23.86 -8.94
N PHE A 79 -12.01 -24.78 -8.06
CA PHE A 79 -11.35 -26.09 -7.89
C PHE A 79 -12.27 -27.28 -8.26
N GLY A 80 -13.58 -27.06 -8.38
CA GLY A 80 -14.57 -28.07 -8.80
C GLY A 80 -15.35 -28.68 -7.63
N ARG A 81 -16.55 -29.21 -7.92
CA ARG A 81 -17.43 -29.84 -6.91
C ARG A 81 -16.78 -31.05 -6.20
N ASN A 82 -15.93 -31.78 -6.91
CA ASN A 82 -15.26 -32.99 -6.42
C ASN A 82 -13.88 -32.67 -5.77
N PHE A 83 -13.62 -31.42 -5.36
CA PHE A 83 -12.36 -31.06 -4.73
C PHE A 83 -12.27 -31.61 -3.30
N ASP A 84 -11.55 -32.73 -3.13
CA ASP A 84 -11.38 -33.35 -1.81
C ASP A 84 -10.22 -32.71 -1.03
N ILE A 85 -10.58 -31.82 -0.10
CA ILE A 85 -9.66 -31.13 0.79
C ILE A 85 -8.86 -32.08 1.70
N LYS A 86 -9.38 -33.28 2.01
CA LYS A 86 -8.74 -34.20 2.95
C LYS A 86 -7.38 -34.69 2.44
N ARG A 87 -7.20 -34.72 1.11
CA ARG A 87 -5.90 -35.01 0.49
C ARG A 87 -4.79 -34.02 0.88
N LEU A 88 -5.15 -32.83 1.37
CA LEU A 88 -4.21 -31.82 1.85
C LEU A 88 -4.00 -31.83 3.38
N ASN A 89 -4.54 -32.78 4.14
CA ASN A 89 -4.45 -32.81 5.61
C ASN A 89 -3.01 -32.76 6.15
N LYS A 90 -2.03 -33.22 5.38
CA LYS A 90 -0.60 -33.12 5.74
C LYS A 90 -0.04 -31.71 5.56
N LEU A 91 -0.63 -30.89 4.71
CA LEU A 91 -0.11 -29.59 4.25
C LEU A 91 -0.85 -28.38 4.82
N ILE A 92 -2.12 -28.54 5.17
CA ILE A 92 -2.98 -27.45 5.65
C ILE A 92 -3.60 -27.78 7.00
N ASP A 93 -3.93 -26.73 7.77
CA ASP A 93 -4.88 -26.81 8.88
C ASP A 93 -6.21 -26.18 8.42
N PHE A 94 -7.32 -26.71 8.92
CA PHE A 94 -8.63 -26.10 8.72
C PHE A 94 -9.46 -26.16 10.01
N LYS A 95 -10.23 -25.11 10.25
CA LYS A 95 -11.18 -25.08 11.38
C LYS A 95 -12.49 -25.75 10.97
N LYS A 96 -13.29 -26.16 11.97
CA LYS A 96 -14.71 -26.49 11.76
C LYS A 96 -15.43 -25.29 11.12
N HIS A 97 -16.54 -25.55 10.43
CA HIS A 97 -17.28 -24.51 9.72
C HIS A 97 -17.58 -23.30 10.60
N PHE A 98 -17.44 -22.10 10.01
CA PHE A 98 -17.73 -20.85 10.71
C PHE A 98 -19.25 -20.72 10.88
N TYR A 99 -19.74 -20.67 12.12
CA TYR A 99 -21.15 -20.49 12.46
C TYR A 99 -21.38 -19.03 12.84
N ASN A 100 -21.54 -18.13 11.85
CA ASN A 100 -22.05 -16.80 12.17
C ASN A 100 -22.91 -16.23 11.02
N GLY A 101 -24.23 -16.11 11.28
CA GLY A 101 -25.21 -15.44 10.41
C GLY A 101 -25.63 -16.16 9.12
N LYS A 102 -26.07 -15.37 8.12
CA LYS A 102 -26.65 -15.80 6.82
C LYS A 102 -25.73 -16.63 5.90
N ILE A 103 -24.50 -16.96 6.33
CA ILE A 103 -23.47 -17.71 5.58
C ILE A 103 -23.23 -19.10 6.24
N LYS A 104 -24.11 -19.54 7.14
CA LYS A 104 -24.03 -20.83 7.85
C LYS A 104 -23.71 -21.99 6.88
N GLY A 105 -22.63 -22.73 7.16
CA GLY A 105 -22.17 -23.86 6.35
C GLY A 105 -21.48 -23.53 5.01
N LYS A 106 -21.40 -22.26 4.61
CA LYS A 106 -20.93 -21.85 3.26
C LYS A 106 -19.49 -21.33 3.23
N CYS A 107 -18.77 -21.36 4.35
CA CYS A 107 -17.38 -20.93 4.45
C CYS A 107 -16.60 -21.80 5.45
N ARG A 108 -15.33 -22.06 5.17
CA ARG A 108 -14.39 -22.72 6.08
C ARG A 108 -13.09 -21.92 6.11
N GLU A 109 -12.41 -21.93 7.24
CA GLU A 109 -11.11 -21.27 7.36
C GLU A 109 -9.98 -22.27 7.18
N PHE A 110 -8.98 -21.89 6.40
CA PHE A 110 -7.83 -22.71 6.04
C PHE A 110 -6.54 -21.93 6.26
N ARG A 111 -5.47 -22.62 6.64
CA ARG A 111 -4.10 -22.08 6.55
C ARG A 111 -3.15 -23.16 6.07
N LEU A 112 -2.04 -22.75 5.47
CA LEU A 112 -0.88 -23.63 5.37
C LEU A 112 -0.40 -23.96 6.80
N LYS A 113 0.03 -25.20 7.04
CA LYS A 113 0.72 -25.52 8.30
C LYS A 113 1.93 -24.60 8.49
N GLU A 114 2.22 -24.25 9.75
CA GLU A 114 3.25 -23.24 10.09
C GLU A 114 4.61 -23.57 9.43
N GLU A 115 5.02 -24.83 9.42
CA GLU A 115 6.24 -25.30 8.78
C GLU A 115 6.23 -25.13 7.26
N ILE A 116 5.15 -25.55 6.59
CA ILE A 116 4.99 -25.41 5.13
C ILE A 116 5.04 -23.94 4.73
N PHE A 117 4.33 -23.08 5.47
CA PHE A 117 4.34 -21.65 5.23
C PHE A 117 5.74 -21.04 5.44
N HIS A 118 6.44 -21.45 6.50
CA HIS A 118 7.80 -21.02 6.77
C HIS A 118 8.77 -21.46 5.67
N ASN A 119 8.65 -22.69 5.19
CA ASN A 119 9.46 -23.19 4.09
C ASN A 119 9.23 -22.40 2.81
N CYS A 120 7.97 -22.12 2.44
CA CYS A 120 7.65 -21.25 1.30
C CYS A 120 8.35 -19.88 1.42
N LEU A 121 8.27 -19.25 2.60
CA LEU A 121 8.94 -17.99 2.88
C LEU A 121 10.47 -18.10 2.71
N MET A 122 11.08 -19.18 3.18
CA MET A 122 12.52 -19.40 3.10
C MET A 122 13.00 -19.67 1.67
N TYR A 123 12.25 -20.45 0.88
CA TYR A 123 12.55 -20.66 -0.55
C TYR A 123 12.49 -19.35 -1.33
N GLU A 124 11.44 -18.54 -1.14
CA GLU A 124 11.34 -17.23 -1.79
C GLU A 124 12.47 -16.30 -1.33
N THR A 125 12.71 -16.24 -0.02
CA THR A 125 13.73 -15.36 0.57
C THR A 125 15.14 -15.69 0.10
N SER A 126 15.51 -16.97 0.13
CA SER A 126 16.83 -17.44 -0.29
C SER A 126 17.09 -17.15 -1.77
N ASP A 127 16.11 -17.41 -2.63
CA ASP A 127 16.23 -17.19 -4.07
C ASP A 127 16.40 -15.70 -4.42
N ILE A 128 15.58 -14.83 -3.82
CA ILE A 128 15.67 -13.38 -4.03
C ILE A 128 17.00 -12.84 -3.51
N LEU A 129 17.42 -13.22 -2.30
CA LEU A 129 18.69 -12.73 -1.72
C LEU A 129 19.91 -13.25 -2.48
N GLN A 130 19.87 -14.49 -2.95
CA GLN A 130 20.94 -15.07 -3.77
C GLN A 130 21.05 -14.35 -5.12
N THR A 131 19.93 -14.14 -5.80
CA THR A 131 19.90 -13.39 -7.08
C THR A 131 20.39 -11.95 -6.89
N TRP A 132 20.03 -11.30 -5.77
CA TRP A 132 20.51 -9.96 -5.45
C TRP A 132 22.02 -9.93 -5.18
N LYS A 133 22.56 -10.97 -4.54
CA LYS A 133 24.01 -11.12 -4.33
C LYS A 133 24.74 -11.31 -5.67
N GLU A 134 24.22 -12.15 -6.56
CA GLU A 134 24.76 -12.34 -7.91
C GLU A 134 24.77 -11.02 -8.70
N MET A 135 23.71 -10.21 -8.58
CA MET A 135 23.65 -8.86 -9.15
C MET A 135 24.76 -7.96 -8.59
N ILE A 136 24.95 -7.92 -7.25
CA ILE A 136 26.04 -7.13 -6.62
C ILE A 136 27.42 -7.57 -7.12
N ASP A 137 27.62 -8.88 -7.28
CA ASP A 137 28.87 -9.48 -7.73
C ASP A 137 29.10 -9.32 -9.25
N ILE A 138 28.22 -8.62 -9.98
CA ILE A 138 28.24 -8.46 -11.45
C ILE A 138 28.24 -9.81 -12.19
N LYS A 139 27.65 -10.84 -11.57
CA LYS A 139 27.44 -12.14 -12.21
C LYS A 139 26.19 -12.08 -13.08
N LYS A 140 26.08 -13.01 -14.04
CA LYS A 140 24.84 -13.21 -14.79
C LYS A 140 23.75 -13.67 -13.81
N TYR A 141 22.83 -12.77 -13.48
CA TYR A 141 21.63 -13.08 -12.71
C TYR A 141 20.43 -13.18 -13.66
N ASN A 142 19.53 -14.11 -13.40
CA ASN A 142 18.29 -14.24 -14.15
C ASN A 142 17.16 -14.65 -13.21
N ILE A 143 16.30 -13.69 -12.89
CA ILE A 143 15.12 -13.99 -12.10
C ILE A 143 14.02 -14.56 -13.01
N LYS A 144 13.83 -15.88 -12.93
CA LYS A 144 12.67 -16.54 -13.56
C LYS A 144 11.44 -16.29 -12.68
N THR A 145 10.57 -15.38 -13.11
CA THR A 145 9.29 -15.12 -12.45
C THR A 145 8.16 -15.88 -13.13
N VAL A 146 7.24 -16.38 -12.32
CA VAL A 146 6.02 -17.05 -12.79
C VAL A 146 4.82 -16.58 -11.99
N ASN A 147 3.63 -16.69 -12.58
CA ASN A 147 2.40 -16.56 -11.83
C ASN A 147 2.20 -17.83 -10.98
N LEU A 148 2.15 -17.66 -9.67
CA LEU A 148 2.04 -18.74 -8.69
C LEU A 148 0.82 -19.64 -8.96
N MET A 149 -0.27 -19.09 -9.49
CA MET A 149 -1.52 -19.82 -9.72
C MET A 149 -1.48 -20.76 -10.93
N ASN A 150 -0.69 -20.46 -11.95
CA ASN A 150 -0.74 -21.22 -13.22
C ASN A 150 0.64 -21.59 -13.79
N GLY A 151 1.74 -21.15 -13.19
CA GLY A 151 3.10 -21.44 -13.63
C GLY A 151 3.51 -20.69 -14.90
N ASN A 152 2.62 -19.91 -15.50
CA ASN A 152 2.92 -19.17 -16.71
C ASN A 152 4.02 -18.15 -16.41
N ARG A 153 5.05 -18.15 -17.26
CA ARG A 153 6.05 -17.08 -17.26
C ARG A 153 5.33 -15.77 -17.52
N LEU A 154 5.65 -14.77 -16.72
CA LEU A 154 5.16 -13.42 -16.97
C LEU A 154 5.97 -12.88 -18.14
N ARG A 155 5.28 -12.48 -19.21
CA ARG A 155 5.93 -11.87 -20.36
C ARG A 155 6.50 -10.52 -19.92
N ASP A 156 7.63 -10.13 -20.49
CA ASP A 156 8.27 -8.82 -20.28
C ASP A 156 7.29 -7.65 -20.53
N THR A 157 6.33 -7.84 -21.44
CA THR A 157 5.27 -6.87 -21.72
C THR A 157 4.32 -6.60 -20.55
N GLU A 158 4.27 -7.46 -19.53
CA GLU A 158 3.52 -7.22 -18.28
C GLU A 158 4.33 -6.41 -17.26
N GLN A 159 5.61 -6.14 -17.52
CA GLN A 159 6.50 -5.29 -16.71
C GLN A 159 6.47 -3.81 -17.15
N LYS A 160 5.53 -3.41 -18.02
CA LYS A 160 5.42 -2.04 -18.53
C LYS A 160 5.30 -1.01 -17.40
N THR A 161 6.00 0.11 -17.60
CA THR A 161 6.25 1.21 -16.65
C THR A 161 4.99 1.84 -16.06
N ILE A 162 3.88 1.87 -16.81
CA ILE A 162 2.58 2.30 -16.28
C ILE A 162 1.50 1.37 -16.82
N ILE A 163 0.95 0.51 -15.96
CA ILE A 163 -0.13 -0.39 -16.35
C ILE A 163 -1.47 0.35 -16.19
N THR A 164 -2.05 0.77 -17.31
CA THR A 164 -3.49 1.11 -17.38
C THR A 164 -4.26 -0.21 -17.29
N GLY A 165 -4.67 -0.61 -16.08
CA GLY A 165 -5.28 -1.92 -15.85
C GLY A 165 -6.45 -2.21 -16.80
N LYS A 166 -6.42 -3.34 -17.53
CA LYS A 166 -7.48 -3.76 -18.47
C LYS A 166 -8.87 -3.86 -17.81
N ASN A 167 -8.96 -4.13 -16.51
CA ASN A 167 -10.23 -4.14 -15.77
C ASN A 167 -10.74 -2.75 -15.37
N ASN A 168 -9.90 -1.70 -15.43
CA ASN A 168 -10.32 -0.32 -15.25
C ASN A 168 -10.84 0.30 -16.57
N ASN A 169 -10.61 -0.32 -17.72
CA ASN A 169 -11.03 0.22 -19.02
C ASN A 169 -12.56 0.34 -19.17
N ARG A 170 -13.37 -0.44 -18.42
CA ARG A 170 -14.83 -0.24 -18.44
C ARG A 170 -15.27 1.05 -17.75
N ASN A 171 -14.43 1.68 -16.93
CA ASN A 171 -14.82 2.87 -16.16
C ASN A 171 -13.88 4.09 -16.24
N THR A 172 -12.65 3.95 -16.73
CA THR A 172 -11.72 5.09 -16.76
C THR A 172 -11.18 5.35 -18.15
N ASN A 173 -11.64 6.45 -18.76
CA ASN A 173 -11.06 7.10 -19.95
C ASN A 173 -9.63 7.65 -19.68
N LEU A 174 -8.76 6.88 -19.03
CA LEU A 174 -7.39 7.28 -18.68
C LEU A 174 -6.58 7.68 -19.91
N VAL A 175 -6.83 7.00 -21.04
CA VAL A 175 -6.08 7.15 -22.30
C VAL A 175 -6.23 8.55 -22.92
N LYS A 176 -7.24 9.33 -22.51
CA LYS A 176 -7.51 10.66 -23.08
C LYS A 176 -7.09 11.83 -22.18
N ILE A 177 -6.44 11.58 -21.05
CA ILE A 177 -6.01 12.67 -20.15
C ILE A 177 -4.55 13.02 -20.48
N PRO A 178 -4.26 14.18 -21.12
CA PRO A 178 -2.93 14.47 -21.66
C PRO A 178 -1.81 14.40 -20.61
N VAL A 179 -2.07 14.93 -19.41
CA VAL A 179 -1.07 14.91 -18.31
C VAL A 179 -0.65 13.48 -17.94
N LEU A 180 -1.56 12.51 -18.00
CA LEU A 180 -1.26 11.10 -17.65
C LEU A 180 -0.52 10.35 -18.76
N ASN A 181 -0.75 10.73 -20.02
CA ASN A 181 -0.04 10.15 -21.15
C ASN A 181 1.44 10.54 -21.14
N ASN A 182 1.73 11.80 -20.82
CA ASN A 182 3.09 12.33 -20.75
C ASN A 182 3.91 11.70 -19.61
N LEU A 183 3.25 11.29 -18.51
CA LEU A 183 3.93 10.65 -17.36
C LEU A 183 4.68 9.36 -17.73
N LYS A 184 4.24 8.64 -18.76
CA LYS A 184 4.89 7.37 -19.17
C LYS A 184 6.34 7.57 -19.60
N GLN A 185 6.65 8.75 -20.14
CA GLN A 185 7.98 9.12 -20.63
C GLN A 185 8.72 10.04 -19.67
N ALA A 186 8.02 10.60 -18.66
CA ALA A 186 8.59 11.59 -17.75
C ALA A 186 9.45 11.00 -16.62
N PHE A 187 9.36 9.68 -16.37
CA PHE A 187 10.20 9.02 -15.37
C PHE A 187 11.51 8.55 -16.01
N THR A 188 12.62 8.96 -15.39
CA THR A 188 13.96 8.46 -15.73
C THR A 188 14.23 7.18 -14.94
N PRO A 189 14.97 6.20 -15.50
CA PRO A 189 15.48 5.09 -14.71
C PRO A 189 16.17 5.56 -13.43
N CYS A 190 15.86 4.91 -12.32
CA CYS A 190 16.29 5.33 -10.99
C CYS A 190 17.61 4.65 -10.62
N PRO A 191 18.72 5.40 -10.47
CA PRO A 191 20.00 4.84 -10.05
C PRO A 191 19.96 4.46 -8.57
N PHE A 192 20.61 3.37 -8.20
CA PHE A 192 20.64 2.87 -6.83
C PHE A 192 21.86 2.01 -6.50
N ASN A 193 22.15 1.94 -5.20
CA ASN A 193 23.22 1.16 -4.60
C ASN A 193 22.66 -0.16 -4.03
N PRO A 194 22.79 -1.29 -4.73
CA PRO A 194 22.21 -2.56 -4.29
C PRO A 194 22.90 -3.15 -3.06
N LEU A 195 24.18 -2.84 -2.82
CA LEU A 195 24.98 -3.45 -1.76
C LEU A 195 24.49 -3.02 -0.38
N GLU A 196 24.24 -1.72 -0.20
CA GLU A 196 23.91 -1.17 1.11
C GLU A 196 22.50 -1.60 1.56
N VAL A 197 21.53 -1.66 0.64
CA VAL A 197 20.20 -2.20 0.94
C VAL A 197 20.21 -3.71 1.18
N TYR A 198 21.06 -4.46 0.47
CA TYR A 198 21.23 -5.89 0.72
C TYR A 198 21.75 -6.16 2.14
N LYS A 199 22.78 -5.42 2.59
CA LYS A 199 23.30 -5.51 3.97
C LYS A 199 22.21 -5.26 5.00
N LEU A 200 21.39 -4.21 4.80
CA LEU A 200 20.26 -3.90 5.70
C LEU A 200 19.26 -5.06 5.77
N VAL A 201 18.80 -5.57 4.63
CA VAL A 201 17.80 -6.65 4.62
C VAL A 201 18.37 -7.95 5.20
N LYS A 202 19.64 -8.28 4.96
CA LYS A 202 20.30 -9.43 5.63
C LYS A 202 20.37 -9.25 7.15
N ALA A 203 20.64 -8.04 7.63
CA ALA A 203 20.65 -7.74 9.06
C ALA A 203 19.26 -7.90 9.70
N GLN A 204 18.22 -7.42 9.01
CA GLN A 204 16.82 -7.59 9.41
C GLN A 204 16.42 -9.07 9.41
N GLN A 205 16.80 -9.84 8.38
CA GLN A 205 16.59 -11.29 8.30
C GLN A 205 17.20 -12.01 9.51
N LYS A 206 18.47 -11.72 9.85
CA LYS A 206 19.13 -12.29 11.04
C LYS A 206 18.36 -11.97 12.33
N THR A 207 17.84 -10.76 12.44
CA THR A 207 17.06 -10.30 13.60
C THR A 207 15.73 -11.04 13.72
N TYR A 208 15.03 -11.20 12.59
CA TYR A 208 13.81 -12.01 12.52
C TYR A 208 14.09 -13.46 12.90
N ASN A 209 15.12 -14.09 12.33
CA ASN A 209 15.48 -15.49 12.64
C ASN A 209 15.78 -15.68 14.14
N LYS A 210 16.50 -14.74 14.77
CA LYS A 210 16.76 -14.74 16.21
C LYS A 210 15.45 -14.67 17.01
N ALA A 211 14.59 -13.69 16.70
CA ALA A 211 13.31 -13.52 17.39
C ALA A 211 12.37 -14.74 17.19
N ASN A 212 12.39 -15.35 16.01
CA ASN A 212 11.63 -16.57 15.74
C ASN A 212 12.15 -17.76 16.55
N LYS A 213 13.48 -17.95 16.64
CA LYS A 213 14.10 -18.99 17.47
C LYS A 213 13.74 -18.83 18.95
N GLU A 214 13.83 -17.61 19.48
CA GLU A 214 13.44 -17.30 20.86
C GLU A 214 11.95 -17.64 21.10
N TYR A 215 11.06 -17.22 20.19
CA TYR A 215 9.64 -17.55 20.28
C TYR A 215 9.37 -19.06 20.23
N LEU A 216 10.04 -19.80 19.35
CA LEU A 216 9.86 -21.26 19.24
C LEU A 216 10.36 -21.99 20.50
N ASN A 217 11.47 -21.56 21.10
CA ASN A 217 11.97 -22.13 22.35
C ASN A 217 10.97 -21.93 23.49
N VAL A 218 10.42 -20.72 23.60
CA VAL A 218 9.42 -20.36 24.62
C VAL A 218 8.09 -21.09 24.38
N LYS A 219 7.67 -21.24 23.13
CA LYS A 219 6.47 -22.02 22.74
C LYS A 219 6.63 -23.51 23.09
N LYS A 220 7.81 -24.10 22.89
CA LYS A 220 8.11 -25.50 23.26
C LYS A 220 8.07 -25.73 24.78
N ALA A 221 8.45 -24.73 25.56
CA ALA A 221 8.35 -24.76 27.02
C ALA A 221 6.92 -24.54 27.55
N ASN A 222 5.89 -24.61 26.69
CA ASN A 222 4.47 -24.33 26.99
C ASN A 222 4.20 -22.95 27.61
N ASN A 223 5.15 -22.02 27.53
CA ASN A 223 5.03 -20.66 28.05
C ASN A 223 4.61 -19.71 26.94
N LEU A 224 3.32 -19.62 26.63
CA LEU A 224 2.81 -18.70 25.60
C LEU A 224 2.98 -17.23 26.02
N SER A 225 4.17 -16.67 25.79
CA SER A 225 4.47 -15.29 26.12
C SER A 225 4.15 -14.35 24.94
N GLN A 226 3.13 -13.51 25.13
CA GLN A 226 2.74 -12.46 24.18
C GLN A 226 3.91 -11.53 23.82
N LYS A 227 4.84 -11.30 24.75
CA LYS A 227 6.05 -10.50 24.55
C LYS A 227 6.92 -11.05 23.40
N TYR A 228 7.21 -12.34 23.40
CA TYR A 228 8.05 -12.96 22.36
C TYR A 228 7.32 -13.03 21.02
N LEU A 229 6.00 -13.25 21.02
CA LEU A 229 5.18 -13.21 19.81
C LEU A 229 5.17 -11.80 19.19
N ALA A 230 4.97 -10.76 20.00
CA ALA A 230 5.04 -9.37 19.55
C ALA A 230 6.42 -9.02 18.99
N LYS A 231 7.50 -9.45 19.66
CA LYS A 231 8.88 -9.27 19.18
C LYS A 231 9.11 -9.97 17.83
N LYS A 232 8.66 -11.22 17.66
CA LYS A 232 8.72 -11.96 16.39
C LYS A 232 7.95 -11.23 15.29
N ARG A 233 6.72 -10.80 15.55
CA ARG A 233 5.86 -10.06 14.60
C ARG A 233 6.50 -8.76 14.16
N HIS A 234 6.98 -7.95 15.09
CA HIS A 234 7.67 -6.69 14.80
C HIS A 234 8.92 -6.92 13.94
N ALA A 235 9.80 -7.84 14.33
CA ALA A 235 11.01 -8.14 13.56
C ALA A 235 10.69 -8.67 12.15
N PHE A 236 9.66 -9.51 12.02
CA PHE A 236 9.19 -9.99 10.73
C PHE A 236 8.61 -8.85 9.87
N GLY A 237 7.78 -7.98 10.43
CA GLY A 237 7.17 -6.85 9.71
C GLY A 237 8.23 -5.92 9.11
N VAL A 238 9.26 -5.58 9.90
CA VAL A 238 10.40 -4.77 9.43
C VAL A 238 11.15 -5.47 8.29
N PHE A 239 11.53 -6.74 8.47
CA PHE A 239 12.22 -7.52 7.44
C PHE A 239 11.38 -7.67 6.17
N ASN A 240 10.12 -8.07 6.30
CA ASN A 240 9.22 -8.37 5.19
C ASN A 240 8.91 -7.12 4.36
N ASN A 241 8.81 -5.94 5.00
CA ASN A 241 8.58 -4.69 4.28
C ASN A 241 9.72 -4.39 3.28
N ASP A 242 10.96 -4.39 3.76
CA ASP A 242 12.13 -4.06 2.93
C ASP A 242 12.54 -5.21 2.01
N PHE A 243 12.31 -6.47 2.41
CA PHE A 243 12.45 -7.63 1.54
C PHE A 243 11.49 -7.56 0.34
N ASN A 244 10.22 -7.19 0.55
CA ASN A 244 9.28 -7.03 -0.56
C ASN A 244 9.66 -5.87 -1.48
N ALA A 245 10.30 -4.83 -0.97
CA ALA A 245 10.89 -3.77 -1.79
C ALA A 245 11.99 -4.33 -2.70
N LEU A 246 12.98 -5.06 -2.16
CA LEU A 246 14.01 -5.73 -2.97
C LEU A 246 13.41 -6.64 -4.03
N LYS A 247 12.49 -7.53 -3.62
CA LYS A 247 11.82 -8.47 -4.52
C LYS A 247 11.16 -7.74 -5.69
N THR A 248 10.43 -6.67 -5.40
CA THR A 248 9.75 -5.87 -6.43
C THR A 248 10.73 -5.21 -7.39
N ILE A 249 11.81 -4.62 -6.88
CA ILE A 249 12.84 -3.98 -7.70
C ILE A 249 13.50 -5.02 -8.62
N LEU A 250 13.85 -6.19 -8.08
CA LEU A 250 14.45 -7.27 -8.84
C LEU A 250 13.53 -7.77 -9.96
N TYR A 251 12.22 -7.87 -9.70
CA TYR A 251 11.22 -8.23 -10.71
C TYR A 251 11.06 -7.18 -11.81
N GLN A 252 11.53 -5.95 -11.59
CA GLN A 252 11.58 -4.90 -12.60
C GLN A 252 12.93 -4.86 -13.34
N LYS A 253 13.71 -5.95 -13.24
CA LYS A 253 14.93 -6.20 -14.02
C LYS A 253 15.89 -5.00 -14.00
N PRO A 254 16.49 -4.69 -12.85
CA PRO A 254 17.51 -3.65 -12.79
C PRO A 254 18.62 -3.93 -13.81
N ARG A 255 19.35 -2.91 -14.22
CA ARG A 255 20.49 -3.03 -15.13
C ARG A 255 21.72 -2.38 -14.50
N TYR A 256 22.88 -2.96 -14.74
CA TYR A 256 24.14 -2.35 -14.34
C TYR A 256 24.38 -1.07 -15.16
N VAL A 257 24.83 0.00 -14.51
CA VAL A 257 25.12 1.28 -15.18
C VAL A 257 26.62 1.52 -15.19
N ASN A 258 27.20 1.72 -14.01
CA ASN A 258 28.60 2.07 -13.86
C ASN A 258 29.09 1.78 -12.44
N LYS A 259 30.35 2.14 -12.16
CA LYS A 259 30.96 2.07 -10.84
C LYS A 259 31.28 3.49 -10.37
N ILE A 260 30.71 3.92 -9.25
CA ILE A 260 30.96 5.24 -8.63
C ILE A 260 31.66 5.00 -7.29
N ASN A 261 32.85 5.59 -7.08
CA ASN A 261 33.60 5.45 -5.82
C ASN A 261 33.74 3.99 -5.37
N LYS A 262 34.21 3.13 -6.29
CA LYS A 262 34.34 1.68 -6.13
C LYS A 262 33.03 0.91 -5.87
N THR A 263 31.87 1.56 -5.97
CA THR A 263 30.55 0.98 -5.70
C THR A 263 29.81 0.76 -7.02
N HIS A 264 29.35 -0.46 -7.28
CA HIS A 264 28.54 -0.77 -8.45
C HIS A 264 27.16 -0.14 -8.33
N ILE A 265 26.77 0.64 -9.33
CA ILE A 265 25.48 1.32 -9.40
C ILE A 265 24.64 0.62 -10.46
N PHE A 266 23.39 0.40 -10.09
CA PHE A 266 22.37 -0.17 -10.95
C PHE A 266 21.27 0.87 -11.15
N GLU A 267 20.46 0.69 -12.17
CA GLU A 267 19.23 1.45 -12.31
C GLU A 267 18.05 0.53 -12.64
N TYR A 268 16.85 0.99 -12.38
CA TYR A 268 15.62 0.31 -12.78
C TYR A 268 14.51 1.32 -13.02
N THR A 269 13.54 0.96 -13.84
CA THR A 269 12.40 1.84 -14.13
C THR A 269 11.18 1.36 -13.34
N ALA A 270 10.69 2.19 -12.42
CA ALA A 270 9.53 1.83 -11.60
C ALA A 270 8.29 1.55 -12.46
N ALA A 271 7.64 0.41 -12.20
CA ALA A 271 6.33 0.14 -12.77
C ALA A 271 5.23 0.67 -11.84
N TYR A 272 4.42 1.62 -12.31
CA TYR A 272 3.33 2.24 -11.55
C TYR A 272 1.95 1.81 -12.04
N ARG A 273 0.95 1.91 -11.15
CA ARG A 273 -0.48 1.84 -11.46
C ARG A 273 -1.18 3.09 -10.94
N PHE A 274 -2.18 3.56 -11.67
CA PHE A 274 -3.05 4.64 -11.19
C PHE A 274 -4.06 4.11 -10.17
N GLN A 275 -4.16 4.82 -9.04
CA GLN A 275 -5.30 4.72 -8.14
C GLN A 275 -6.51 5.46 -8.71
N ILE A 276 -7.70 5.24 -8.13
CA ILE A 276 -8.91 5.97 -8.54
C ILE A 276 -8.74 7.48 -8.39
N SER A 277 -8.03 7.94 -7.36
CA SER A 277 -7.70 9.36 -7.14
C SER A 277 -6.66 9.91 -8.13
N GLY A 278 -6.02 9.05 -8.93
CA GLY A 278 -4.96 9.43 -9.85
C GLY A 278 -3.56 9.40 -9.26
N ARG A 279 -3.39 9.14 -7.95
CA ARG A 279 -2.09 8.84 -7.37
C ARG A 279 -1.43 7.65 -8.07
N LEU A 280 -0.11 7.71 -8.22
CA LEU A 280 0.68 6.57 -8.68
C LEU A 280 1.01 5.67 -7.49
N THR A 281 0.87 4.36 -7.70
CA THR A 281 1.33 3.33 -6.76
C THR A 281 2.30 2.41 -7.47
N GLU A 282 3.50 2.24 -6.94
CA GLU A 282 4.44 1.28 -7.48
C GLU A 282 3.86 -0.13 -7.36
N ILE A 283 3.88 -0.90 -8.45
CA ILE A 283 3.34 -2.25 -8.50
C ILE A 283 4.19 -3.15 -7.60
N GLY A 284 3.55 -3.83 -6.64
CA GLY A 284 4.24 -4.58 -5.60
C GLY A 284 4.68 -3.72 -4.40
N GLY A 285 4.45 -2.40 -4.44
CA GLY A 285 4.84 -1.46 -3.42
C GLY A 285 6.28 -0.95 -3.56
N GLY A 286 7.20 -1.82 -3.96
CA GLY A 286 8.57 -1.46 -4.36
C GLY A 286 9.26 -0.49 -3.41
N PHE A 287 9.93 0.50 -3.98
CA PHE A 287 10.61 1.54 -3.23
C PHE A 287 9.63 2.41 -2.44
N GLN A 288 8.44 2.69 -2.97
CA GLN A 288 7.43 3.55 -2.33
C GLN A 288 7.04 3.05 -0.93
N ASN A 289 6.91 1.72 -0.75
CA ASN A 289 6.59 1.10 0.55
C ASN A 289 7.82 0.81 1.43
N ALA A 290 9.04 1.00 0.94
CA ALA A 290 10.24 0.68 1.69
C ALA A 290 10.41 1.58 2.93
N SER A 291 11.13 1.09 3.94
CA SER A 291 11.44 1.87 5.14
C SER A 291 12.31 3.08 4.79
N GLN A 292 12.24 4.15 5.60
CA GLN A 292 13.12 5.31 5.43
C GLN A 292 14.63 4.94 5.47
N PRO A 293 15.10 4.06 6.40
CA PRO A 293 16.45 3.51 6.34
C PRO A 293 16.81 2.85 5.00
N PHE A 294 15.90 2.05 4.44
CA PHE A 294 16.10 1.44 3.13
C PHE A 294 16.26 2.51 2.05
N LYS A 295 15.37 3.52 2.02
CA LYS A 295 15.39 4.60 1.02
C LYS A 295 16.68 5.42 1.06
N GLU A 296 17.20 5.70 2.25
CA GLU A 296 18.51 6.36 2.43
C GLU A 296 19.65 5.50 1.85
N LEU A 297 19.72 4.23 2.25
CA LEU A 297 20.77 3.32 1.77
C LEU A 297 20.67 3.03 0.27
N PHE A 298 19.46 3.09 -0.27
CA PHE A 298 19.19 2.94 -1.71
C PHE A 298 19.97 3.94 -2.55
N PHE A 299 20.10 5.18 -2.06
CA PHE A 299 20.80 6.27 -2.74
C PHE A 299 22.19 6.56 -2.16
N LYS A 300 22.68 5.75 -1.22
CA LYS A 300 23.98 5.97 -0.57
C LYS A 300 25.11 5.94 -1.59
N LYS A 301 25.93 7.01 -1.59
CA LYS A 301 27.03 7.29 -2.54
C LYS A 301 26.60 7.69 -3.96
N ILE A 302 25.31 7.93 -4.19
CA ILE A 302 24.83 8.46 -5.47
C ILE A 302 24.74 9.97 -5.31
N PRO A 303 25.49 10.75 -6.11
CA PRO A 303 25.45 12.21 -6.02
C PRO A 303 24.10 12.75 -6.52
N ASN A 304 23.79 13.99 -6.15
CA ASN A 304 22.69 14.76 -6.72
C ASN A 304 21.30 14.12 -6.54
N ILE A 305 21.05 13.46 -5.42
CA ILE A 305 19.72 12.96 -5.07
C ILE A 305 18.99 13.99 -4.20
N TYR A 306 17.84 14.45 -4.69
CA TYR A 306 17.01 15.43 -4.00
C TYR A 306 15.62 14.84 -3.77
N ASN A 307 15.24 14.71 -2.49
CA ASN A 307 13.92 14.27 -2.09
C ASN A 307 13.07 15.49 -1.74
N TYR A 308 11.93 15.64 -2.42
CA TYR A 308 10.99 16.72 -2.22
C TYR A 308 9.65 16.19 -1.75
N ASP A 309 9.00 16.93 -0.86
CA ASP A 309 7.70 16.56 -0.30
C ASP A 309 6.78 17.79 -0.17
N LEU A 310 5.49 17.59 -0.45
CA LEU A 310 4.48 18.63 -0.36
C LEU A 310 3.98 18.79 1.08
N SER A 311 4.44 19.85 1.75
CA SER A 311 4.17 20.07 3.16
C SER A 311 2.69 20.33 3.44
N ALA A 312 2.08 19.43 4.22
CA ALA A 312 0.68 19.46 4.64
C ALA A 312 -0.31 19.58 3.46
N SER A 313 -0.01 18.88 2.36
CA SER A 313 -0.76 18.91 1.10
C SER A 313 -2.27 18.84 1.30
N GLN A 314 -2.75 17.78 1.94
CA GLN A 314 -4.18 17.49 2.08
C GLN A 314 -4.90 18.52 2.95
N ALA A 315 -4.23 19.04 3.99
CA ALA A 315 -4.78 20.10 4.83
C ALA A 315 -4.92 21.41 4.05
N LYS A 316 -3.94 21.75 3.22
CA LYS A 316 -3.99 22.94 2.35
C LYS A 316 -5.03 22.81 1.24
N VAL A 317 -5.14 21.64 0.62
CA VAL A 317 -6.21 21.36 -0.35
C VAL A 317 -7.57 21.49 0.33
N LEU A 318 -7.75 20.93 1.53
CA LEU A 318 -9.00 21.08 2.29
C LEU A 318 -9.31 22.55 2.59
N MET A 319 -8.30 23.35 2.95
CA MET A 319 -8.45 24.78 3.19
C MET A 319 -8.89 25.55 1.93
N GLN A 320 -8.32 25.21 0.77
CA GLN A 320 -8.77 25.70 -0.54
C GLN A 320 -10.23 25.30 -0.83
N GLU A 321 -10.62 24.07 -0.47
CA GLU A 321 -11.99 23.61 -0.65
C GLU A 321 -13.00 24.27 0.29
N PHE A 322 -12.60 24.58 1.52
CA PHE A 322 -13.40 25.37 2.44
C PHE A 322 -13.64 26.77 1.90
N LYS A 323 -12.59 27.45 1.40
CA LYS A 323 -12.72 28.76 0.76
C LYS A 323 -13.65 28.72 -0.45
N ALA A 324 -13.49 27.73 -1.33
CA ALA A 324 -14.34 27.58 -2.50
C ALA A 324 -15.80 27.19 -2.21
N THR A 325 -16.11 26.80 -0.96
CA THR A 325 -17.48 26.47 -0.52
C THR A 325 -18.01 27.43 0.55
N ASN A 326 -17.33 28.56 0.76
CA ASN A 326 -17.66 29.56 1.79
C ASN A 326 -17.82 28.96 3.20
N ILE A 327 -16.95 28.02 3.55
CA ILE A 327 -16.82 27.47 4.91
C ILE A 327 -15.59 28.12 5.55
N SER A 328 -15.73 28.70 6.75
CA SER A 328 -14.60 29.28 7.50
C SER A 328 -13.52 28.22 7.74
N CYS A 329 -12.26 28.59 7.54
CA CYS A 329 -11.10 27.73 7.76
C CYS A 329 -10.16 28.20 8.88
N ASP A 330 -10.61 29.14 9.72
CA ASP A 330 -9.74 29.89 10.66
C ASP A 330 -8.98 28.98 11.63
N TRP A 331 -9.67 27.97 12.18
CA TRP A 331 -9.03 26.99 13.07
C TRP A 331 -7.90 26.24 12.36
N LEU A 332 -8.15 25.79 11.11
CA LEU A 332 -7.17 25.03 10.33
C LEU A 332 -6.00 25.91 9.89
N GLU A 333 -6.30 27.14 9.50
CA GLU A 333 -5.30 28.14 9.12
C GLU A 333 -4.39 28.49 10.31
N LYS A 334 -4.97 28.76 11.49
CA LYS A 334 -4.22 28.99 12.74
C LYS A 334 -3.36 27.77 13.12
N TYR A 335 -3.89 26.56 12.96
CA TYR A 335 -3.14 25.33 13.21
C TYR A 335 -1.95 25.17 12.26
N LEU A 336 -2.14 25.39 10.95
CA LEU A 336 -1.11 25.21 9.92
C LEU A 336 -0.05 26.31 9.91
N ASN A 337 -0.44 27.56 10.21
CA ASN A 337 0.47 28.70 10.24
C ASN A 337 1.34 28.74 11.50
N ASN A 338 1.03 27.93 12.53
CA ASN A 338 1.87 27.78 13.71
C ASN A 338 2.91 26.65 13.49
N PRO A 339 4.23 26.95 13.41
CA PRO A 339 5.26 25.92 13.23
C PRO A 339 5.28 24.85 14.32
N LYS A 340 4.86 25.21 15.54
CA LYS A 340 4.74 24.31 16.70
C LYS A 340 3.32 23.73 16.87
N GLY A 341 2.37 24.06 15.98
CA GLY A 341 0.97 23.66 16.09
C GLY A 341 0.80 22.16 16.39
N LYS A 342 1.37 21.28 15.55
CA LYS A 342 1.33 19.83 15.77
C LYS A 342 1.87 19.38 17.14
N HIS A 343 2.91 20.04 17.67
CA HIS A 343 3.48 19.71 18.98
C HIS A 343 2.59 20.18 20.12
N ILE A 344 2.01 21.38 20.00
CA ILE A 344 1.09 21.96 20.99
C ILE A 344 -0.14 21.05 21.15
N TYR A 345 -0.78 20.66 20.06
CA TYR A 345 -1.98 19.82 20.11
C TYR A 345 -1.69 18.38 20.53
N ALA A 346 -0.56 17.81 20.11
CA ALA A 346 -0.13 16.50 20.61
C ALA A 346 0.13 16.51 22.12
N LYS A 347 0.80 17.55 22.64
CA LYS A 347 1.04 17.74 24.08
C LYS A 347 -0.26 17.86 24.88
N LYS A 348 -1.27 18.57 24.36
CA LYS A 348 -2.59 18.69 25.00
C LYS A 348 -3.29 17.34 25.22
N LEU A 349 -3.03 16.35 24.36
CA LEU A 349 -3.59 15.01 24.47
C LEU A 349 -2.66 14.00 25.17
N ASN A 350 -1.45 14.42 25.53
CA ASN A 350 -0.39 13.55 26.04
C ASN A 350 -0.09 12.38 25.08
N VAL A 351 0.04 12.68 23.78
CA VAL A 351 0.39 11.73 22.72
C VAL A 351 1.56 12.22 21.89
N ASP A 352 2.22 11.31 21.17
CA ASP A 352 3.24 11.67 20.19
C ASP A 352 2.68 12.45 18.99
N VAL A 353 3.52 13.26 18.36
CA VAL A 353 3.14 14.08 17.20
C VAL A 353 2.61 13.26 16.04
N ASP A 354 3.16 12.06 15.81
CA ASP A 354 2.70 11.18 14.73
C ASP A 354 1.34 10.54 15.03
N VAL A 355 1.03 10.28 16.31
CA VAL A 355 -0.30 9.83 16.76
C VAL A 355 -1.33 10.94 16.54
N TRP A 356 -1.00 12.18 16.98
CA TRP A 356 -1.84 13.36 16.71
C TRP A 356 -2.12 13.50 15.21
N LYS A 357 -1.08 13.47 14.38
CA LYS A 357 -1.22 13.59 12.92
C LYS A 357 -2.13 12.50 12.35
N THR A 358 -1.95 11.26 12.76
CA THR A 358 -2.78 10.14 12.28
C THR A 358 -4.25 10.36 12.59
N CYS A 359 -4.58 10.72 13.83
CA CYS A 359 -5.96 11.02 14.23
C CYS A 359 -6.50 12.26 13.50
N PHE A 360 -5.69 13.31 13.36
CA PHE A 360 -6.04 14.55 12.71
C PHE A 360 -6.37 14.37 11.22
N TYR A 361 -5.51 13.71 10.45
CA TYR A 361 -5.75 13.47 9.02
C TYR A 361 -6.94 12.52 8.79
N ALA A 362 -7.25 11.62 9.73
CA ALA A 362 -8.42 10.76 9.64
C ALA A 362 -9.73 11.57 9.54
N LEU A 363 -9.80 12.76 10.14
CA LEU A 363 -10.97 13.66 10.05
C LEU A 363 -11.23 14.14 8.62
N PHE A 364 -10.17 14.42 7.85
CA PHE A 364 -10.27 14.88 6.46
C PHE A 364 -10.89 13.82 5.56
N PHE A 365 -10.55 12.55 5.84
CA PHE A 365 -11.09 11.37 5.17
C PHE A 365 -12.40 10.87 5.78
N GLY A 366 -12.99 11.65 6.69
CA GLY A 366 -14.32 11.44 7.25
C GLY A 366 -14.42 10.30 8.25
N ALA A 367 -13.36 10.05 9.02
CA ALA A 367 -13.48 9.27 10.25
C ALA A 367 -14.56 9.86 11.15
N GLU A 368 -15.39 8.97 11.71
CA GLU A 368 -16.43 9.36 12.66
C GLU A 368 -15.80 9.38 14.06
N ILE A 369 -15.84 10.54 14.70
CA ILE A 369 -15.19 10.74 16.00
C ILE A 369 -15.91 9.99 17.14
N GLU A 370 -17.22 9.75 16.98
CA GLU A 370 -18.06 9.00 17.94
C GLU A 370 -17.97 7.48 17.78
N ASN A 371 -17.30 6.99 16.72
CA ASN A 371 -17.20 5.56 16.45
C ASN A 371 -15.99 4.94 17.17
N TYR A 372 -16.25 4.26 18.28
CA TYR A 372 -15.27 3.54 19.11
C TYR A 372 -14.61 2.30 18.46
N GLY A 373 -14.75 2.12 17.14
CA GLY A 373 -13.96 1.18 16.33
C GLY A 373 -13.34 1.81 15.08
N GLY A 374 -13.40 3.14 14.96
CA GLY A 374 -12.81 3.90 13.86
C GLY A 374 -11.30 4.04 13.96
N THR A 375 -10.68 4.63 12.92
CA THR A 375 -9.22 4.85 12.85
C THR A 375 -8.67 5.58 14.07
N VAL A 376 -9.31 6.68 14.51
CA VAL A 376 -8.89 7.46 15.69
C VAL A 376 -8.86 6.57 16.95
N SER A 377 -9.93 5.81 17.18
CA SER A 377 -10.04 4.94 18.36
C SER A 377 -8.99 3.83 18.32
N ASN A 378 -8.84 3.13 17.20
CA ASN A 378 -7.85 2.06 17.05
C ASN A 378 -6.41 2.56 17.21
N THR A 379 -6.09 3.74 16.67
CA THR A 379 -4.77 4.37 16.83
C THR A 379 -4.48 4.68 18.31
N LEU A 380 -5.43 5.25 19.05
CA LEU A 380 -5.25 5.60 20.45
C LEU A 380 -5.21 4.38 21.37
N ILE A 381 -6.06 3.37 21.13
CA ILE A 381 -6.01 2.08 21.85
C ILE A 381 -4.64 1.42 21.66
N HIS A 382 -4.12 1.40 20.43
CA HIS A 382 -2.79 0.87 20.14
C HIS A 382 -1.69 1.65 20.85
N TYR A 383 -1.72 3.00 20.78
CA TYR A 383 -0.74 3.85 21.45
C TYR A 383 -0.68 3.63 22.97
N PHE A 384 -1.84 3.39 23.60
CA PHE A 384 -1.92 3.08 25.02
C PHE A 384 -1.86 1.58 25.35
N ASN A 385 -1.28 0.76 24.47
CA ASN A 385 -1.07 -0.68 24.68
C ASN A 385 -2.34 -1.44 25.09
N GLY A 386 -3.50 -1.07 24.53
CA GLY A 386 -4.79 -1.68 24.84
C GLY A 386 -5.52 -1.09 26.05
N ASN A 387 -5.01 -0.05 26.71
CA ASN A 387 -5.72 0.62 27.81
C ASN A 387 -6.90 1.44 27.27
N TYR A 388 -8.07 0.81 27.24
CA TYR A 388 -9.32 1.39 26.72
C TYR A 388 -9.80 2.63 27.47
N GLN A 389 -9.63 2.69 28.79
CA GLN A 389 -10.08 3.85 29.59
C GLN A 389 -9.27 5.10 29.26
N LYS A 390 -7.93 4.96 29.19
CA LYS A 390 -7.05 6.07 28.81
C LYS A 390 -7.31 6.50 27.37
N ALA A 391 -7.45 5.54 26.45
CA ALA A 391 -7.81 5.82 25.06
C ALA A 391 -9.14 6.57 24.94
N LYS A 392 -10.18 6.14 25.67
CA LYS A 392 -11.50 6.81 25.68
C LYS A 392 -11.40 8.25 26.18
N SER A 393 -10.75 8.49 27.32
CA SER A 393 -10.54 9.85 27.85
C SER A 393 -9.79 10.74 26.85
N THR A 394 -8.77 10.21 26.17
CA THR A 394 -8.04 10.95 25.12
C THR A 394 -8.89 11.18 23.87
N ILE A 395 -9.79 10.25 23.49
CA ILE A 395 -10.75 10.45 22.39
C ILE A 395 -11.68 11.62 22.72
N ASP A 396 -12.22 11.67 23.94
CA ASP A 396 -13.13 12.75 24.37
C ASP A 396 -12.44 14.13 24.31
N GLN A 397 -11.17 14.19 24.73
CA GLN A 397 -10.35 15.41 24.60
C GLN A 397 -10.05 15.76 23.13
N PHE A 398 -9.75 14.75 22.30
CA PHE A 398 -9.51 14.95 20.87
C PHE A 398 -10.75 15.51 20.17
N ILE A 399 -11.94 14.98 20.50
CA ILE A 399 -13.24 15.48 20.02
C ILE A 399 -13.38 16.96 20.36
N LYS A 400 -13.21 17.33 21.63
CA LYS A 400 -13.31 18.74 22.08
C LYS A 400 -12.35 19.67 21.34
N LEU A 401 -11.10 19.24 21.13
CA LEU A 401 -10.09 20.04 20.44
C LEU A 401 -10.35 20.21 18.94
N THR A 402 -11.07 19.28 18.31
CA THR A 402 -11.23 19.20 16.85
C THR A 402 -12.68 19.36 16.38
N GLU A 403 -13.61 19.66 17.29
CA GLU A 403 -15.05 19.72 17.03
C GLU A 403 -15.39 20.68 15.87
N ASP A 404 -14.90 21.91 15.91
CA ASP A 404 -15.13 22.91 14.85
C ASP A 404 -14.71 22.38 13.47
N LEU A 405 -13.49 21.84 13.38
CA LEU A 405 -12.97 21.24 12.15
C LEU A 405 -13.81 20.02 11.72
N TYR A 406 -14.22 19.16 12.66
CA TYR A 406 -15.05 18.00 12.36
C TYR A 406 -16.41 18.42 11.77
N LEU A 407 -17.09 19.39 12.38
CA LEU A 407 -18.37 19.91 11.90
C LEU A 407 -18.22 20.55 10.52
N LYS A 408 -17.18 21.34 10.31
CA LYS A 408 -16.86 21.96 9.00
C LYS A 408 -16.55 20.94 7.92
N THR A 409 -15.72 19.92 8.21
CA THR A 409 -15.44 18.86 7.24
C THR A 409 -16.68 18.01 6.94
N LYS A 410 -17.54 17.75 7.94
CA LYS A 410 -18.83 17.06 7.75
C LYS A 410 -19.77 17.86 6.85
N ARG A 411 -19.88 19.18 7.07
CA ARG A 411 -20.65 20.09 6.21
C ARG A 411 -20.09 20.09 4.79
N TRP A 412 -18.79 20.28 4.62
CA TRP A 412 -18.14 20.26 3.31
C TRP A 412 -18.40 18.95 2.54
N ARG A 413 -18.25 17.78 3.17
CA ARG A 413 -18.54 16.49 2.51
C ARG A 413 -20.00 16.36 2.06
N ARG A 414 -20.95 16.89 2.84
CA ARG A 414 -22.37 16.93 2.45
C ARG A 414 -22.58 17.82 1.23
N LEU A 415 -21.96 18.99 1.19
CA LEU A 415 -22.01 19.88 0.02
C LEU A 415 -21.38 19.21 -1.19
N LEU A 416 -20.22 18.57 -1.03
CA LEU A 416 -19.51 17.90 -2.13
C LEU A 416 -20.34 16.79 -2.76
N CYS A 417 -21.04 16.00 -1.95
CA CYS A 417 -21.98 15.01 -2.46
C CYS A 417 -23.20 15.71 -3.07
N PHE A 418 -24.01 16.42 -2.29
CA PHE A 418 -25.38 16.77 -2.67
C PHE A 418 -25.55 18.11 -3.36
N ARG A 419 -24.49 18.94 -3.47
CA ARG A 419 -24.49 20.10 -4.35
C ARG A 419 -23.77 19.76 -5.63
N ASN A 420 -24.43 20.03 -6.75
CA ASN A 420 -23.89 19.91 -8.09
C ASN A 420 -22.82 21.01 -8.34
N HIS A 421 -21.64 20.87 -7.71
CA HIS A 421 -20.58 21.87 -7.86
C HIS A 421 -19.87 21.71 -9.22
N PRO A 422 -19.93 22.71 -10.13
CA PRO A 422 -19.44 22.56 -11.50
C PRO A 422 -17.97 22.16 -11.66
N ARG A 423 -17.12 22.45 -10.65
CA ARG A 423 -15.71 22.04 -10.61
C ARG A 423 -15.57 20.52 -10.65
N TYR A 424 -16.46 19.82 -9.98
CA TYR A 424 -16.34 18.38 -9.72
C TYR A 424 -17.45 17.58 -10.34
N SER A 425 -18.60 18.14 -10.65
CA SER A 425 -19.71 17.37 -11.17
C SER A 425 -19.73 17.30 -12.69
N TYR A 426 -20.31 16.22 -13.23
CA TYR A 426 -20.70 16.15 -14.64
C TYR A 426 -21.95 15.29 -14.81
N PRO A 427 -22.86 15.66 -15.72
CA PRO A 427 -24.03 14.85 -16.03
C PRO A 427 -23.65 13.63 -16.88
N TYR A 428 -24.32 12.49 -16.64
CA TYR A 428 -24.27 11.30 -17.51
C TYR A 428 -25.58 10.52 -17.38
N GLY A 429 -26.37 10.48 -18.47
CA GLY A 429 -27.73 9.95 -18.43
C GLY A 429 -28.60 10.70 -17.41
N ASN A 430 -29.32 9.95 -16.57
CA ASN A 430 -30.20 10.46 -15.51
C ASN A 430 -29.46 10.83 -14.21
N TYR A 431 -28.13 10.75 -14.21
CA TYR A 431 -27.32 10.92 -13.02
C TYR A 431 -26.30 12.07 -13.15
N ILE A 432 -25.84 12.52 -12.01
CA ILE A 432 -24.70 13.42 -11.81
C ILE A 432 -23.61 12.60 -11.13
N TYR A 433 -22.41 12.61 -11.72
CA TYR A 433 -21.21 11.95 -11.19
C TYR A 433 -20.13 12.97 -10.87
N TRP A 434 -19.01 12.51 -10.32
CA TRP A 434 -17.90 13.39 -9.94
C TRP A 434 -16.61 13.12 -10.72
N LYS A 435 -15.82 14.16 -10.91
CA LYS A 435 -14.46 14.16 -11.43
C LYS A 435 -13.54 14.90 -10.47
N ASN A 436 -12.26 14.53 -10.45
CA ASN A 436 -11.24 15.26 -9.68
C ASN A 436 -10.46 16.23 -10.57
N ALA A 437 -9.45 16.89 -10.00
CA ALA A 437 -8.59 17.86 -10.70
C ALA A 437 -7.84 17.30 -11.91
N LEU A 438 -7.60 15.99 -11.95
CA LEU A 438 -7.01 15.31 -13.12
C LEU A 438 -8.03 15.01 -14.23
N GLY A 439 -9.32 15.28 -14.01
CA GLY A 439 -10.40 14.87 -14.89
C GLY A 439 -10.75 13.38 -14.82
N LEU A 440 -10.19 12.64 -13.85
CA LEU A 440 -10.58 11.25 -13.60
C LEU A 440 -12.03 11.20 -13.16
N ARG A 441 -12.74 10.13 -13.54
CA ARG A 441 -14.18 9.98 -13.28
C ARG A 441 -14.42 9.03 -12.11
N PHE A 442 -15.33 9.41 -11.22
CA PHE A 442 -15.82 8.63 -10.09
C PHE A 442 -17.27 8.21 -10.36
N LYS A 443 -17.47 6.94 -10.74
CA LYS A 443 -18.77 6.38 -11.16
C LYS A 443 -19.38 5.38 -10.18
N GLN A 444 -18.66 5.00 -9.12
CA GLN A 444 -19.14 4.05 -8.13
C GLN A 444 -20.42 4.55 -7.43
N PHE A 445 -20.48 5.85 -7.18
CA PHE A 445 -21.67 6.53 -6.70
C PHE A 445 -22.08 7.61 -7.70
N GLY A 446 -23.34 8.02 -7.66
CA GLY A 446 -23.85 9.19 -8.37
C GLY A 446 -25.05 9.79 -7.65
N ILE A 447 -25.66 10.80 -8.25
CA ILE A 447 -26.90 11.42 -7.78
C ILE A 447 -27.92 11.46 -8.90
N MET A 448 -29.17 11.10 -8.63
CA MET A 448 -30.27 11.29 -9.59
C MET A 448 -30.58 12.78 -9.78
N LYS A 449 -30.63 13.24 -11.03
CA LYS A 449 -30.84 14.66 -11.37
C LYS A 449 -32.10 15.26 -10.76
N ASN A 450 -33.20 14.50 -10.72
CA ASN A 450 -34.51 15.02 -10.33
C ASN A 450 -34.81 14.90 -8.83
N SER A 451 -34.23 13.92 -8.14
CA SER A 451 -34.55 13.64 -6.73
C SER A 451 -33.42 14.00 -5.76
N ASN A 452 -32.23 14.36 -6.27
CA ASN A 452 -31.00 14.50 -5.49
C ASN A 452 -30.67 13.25 -4.64
N GLN A 453 -31.23 12.09 -5.00
CA GLN A 453 -31.03 10.83 -4.29
C GLN A 453 -29.71 10.19 -4.70
N LEU A 454 -28.95 9.71 -3.72
CA LEU A 454 -27.70 8.98 -3.96
C LEU A 454 -27.99 7.65 -4.65
N VAL A 455 -27.17 7.30 -5.63
CA VAL A 455 -27.18 5.99 -6.30
C VAL A 455 -25.84 5.29 -6.12
N LEU A 456 -25.89 3.98 -5.90
CA LEU A 456 -24.74 3.07 -5.87
C LEU A 456 -24.89 2.09 -7.04
N ASP A 457 -23.91 2.09 -7.95
CA ASP A 457 -23.94 1.24 -9.15
C ASP A 457 -25.27 1.36 -9.95
N GLY A 458 -25.79 2.59 -10.05
CA GLY A 458 -27.03 2.92 -10.78
C GLY A 458 -28.33 2.70 -10.00
N LYS A 459 -28.26 2.13 -8.78
CA LYS A 459 -29.45 1.86 -7.96
C LYS A 459 -29.60 2.91 -6.85
N PRO A 460 -30.79 3.50 -6.64
CA PRO A 460 -31.03 4.41 -5.53
C PRO A 460 -30.74 3.75 -4.17
N THR A 461 -30.15 4.51 -3.26
CA THR A 461 -29.91 4.05 -1.89
C THR A 461 -30.25 5.13 -0.85
N THR A 462 -30.90 4.70 0.22
CA THR A 462 -31.16 5.50 1.43
C THR A 462 -30.32 5.02 2.62
N ASN A 463 -29.43 4.04 2.41
CA ASN A 463 -28.65 3.43 3.46
C ASN A 463 -27.61 4.43 4.01
N LYS A 464 -27.77 4.82 5.29
CA LYS A 464 -26.86 5.76 5.97
C LYS A 464 -25.39 5.35 5.89
N ARG A 465 -25.07 4.03 5.91
CA ARG A 465 -23.68 3.54 5.81
C ARG A 465 -23.10 3.76 4.42
N GLU A 466 -23.90 3.56 3.37
CA GLU A 466 -23.48 3.77 1.98
C GLU A 466 -23.31 5.26 1.68
N ILE A 467 -24.21 6.10 2.18
CA ILE A 467 -24.08 7.57 2.08
C ILE A 467 -22.78 8.05 2.74
N LYS A 468 -22.49 7.58 3.97
CA LYS A 468 -21.25 7.89 4.68
C LYS A 468 -20.02 7.36 3.91
N ALA A 469 -20.09 6.16 3.33
CA ALA A 469 -19.02 5.61 2.52
C ALA A 469 -18.75 6.43 1.25
N CYS A 470 -19.81 6.90 0.57
CA CYS A 470 -19.71 7.82 -0.56
C CYS A 470 -19.01 9.11 -0.15
N GLN A 471 -19.46 9.76 0.93
CA GLN A 471 -18.89 11.01 1.44
C GLN A 471 -17.39 10.89 1.73
N ARG A 472 -16.96 9.80 2.40
CA ARG A 472 -15.54 9.53 2.69
C ARG A 472 -14.71 9.27 1.44
N THR A 473 -15.23 8.44 0.53
CA THR A 473 -14.51 8.04 -0.68
C THR A 473 -14.37 9.22 -1.63
N LEU A 474 -15.44 10.02 -1.77
CA LEU A 474 -15.46 11.21 -2.60
C LEU A 474 -14.52 12.30 -2.05
N SER A 475 -14.50 12.53 -0.73
CA SER A 475 -13.55 13.49 -0.15
C SER A 475 -12.10 13.08 -0.39
N ALA A 476 -11.78 11.80 -0.18
CA ALA A 476 -10.44 11.26 -0.48
C ALA A 476 -10.09 11.43 -1.97
N PHE A 477 -11.03 11.13 -2.87
CA PHE A 477 -10.86 11.23 -4.31
C PHE A 477 -10.56 12.66 -4.78
N ILE A 478 -11.22 13.68 -4.20
CA ILE A 478 -10.96 15.09 -4.50
C ILE A 478 -9.62 15.55 -3.90
N LEU A 479 -9.40 15.34 -2.60
CA LEU A 479 -8.20 15.83 -1.92
C LEU A 479 -6.91 15.23 -2.51
N GLN A 480 -6.89 13.90 -2.69
CA GLN A 480 -5.74 13.20 -3.27
C GLN A 480 -5.62 13.47 -4.77
N GLY A 481 -6.74 13.72 -5.46
CA GLY A 481 -6.74 14.05 -6.88
C GLY A 481 -6.10 15.39 -7.19
N GLN A 482 -6.33 16.40 -6.34
CA GLN A 482 -5.66 17.70 -6.47
C GLN A 482 -4.15 17.58 -6.25
N GLU A 483 -3.73 16.82 -5.23
CA GLU A 483 -2.32 16.55 -4.96
C GLU A 483 -1.65 15.80 -6.12
N ALA A 484 -2.28 14.73 -6.60
CA ALA A 484 -1.78 13.99 -7.76
C ALA A 484 -1.71 14.87 -9.02
N CYS A 485 -2.68 15.77 -9.23
CA CYS A 485 -2.66 16.73 -10.33
C CYS A 485 -1.40 17.60 -10.30
N PHE A 486 -1.11 18.20 -9.15
CA PHE A 486 0.11 19.00 -8.96
C PHE A 486 1.39 18.19 -9.22
N ILE A 487 1.52 17.01 -8.61
CA ILE A 487 2.73 16.18 -8.72
C ILE A 487 2.96 15.70 -10.15
N HIS A 488 1.88 15.38 -10.88
CA HIS A 488 1.98 14.92 -12.28
C HIS A 488 2.38 16.03 -13.23
N HIS A 489 1.81 17.23 -13.07
CA HIS A 489 2.25 18.39 -13.84
C HIS A 489 3.70 18.76 -13.52
N LEU A 490 4.11 18.72 -12.26
CA LEU A 490 5.49 18.99 -11.87
C LEU A 490 6.46 17.96 -12.46
N THR A 491 6.07 16.68 -12.48
CA THR A 491 6.87 15.61 -13.08
C THR A 491 7.09 15.84 -14.58
N ASN A 492 6.01 16.18 -15.31
CA ASN A 492 6.12 16.51 -16.74
C ASN A 492 6.98 17.75 -17.00
N LEU A 493 6.84 18.80 -16.18
CA LEU A 493 7.66 20.01 -16.28
C LEU A 493 9.13 19.74 -15.99
N CYS A 494 9.45 18.89 -15.00
CA CYS A 494 10.82 18.47 -14.72
C CYS A 494 11.43 17.76 -15.94
N ASN A 495 10.69 16.83 -16.55
CA ASN A 495 11.14 16.14 -17.76
C ASN A 495 11.39 17.10 -18.94
N GLN A 496 10.52 18.09 -19.14
CA GLN A 496 10.68 19.13 -20.17
C GLN A 496 11.86 20.08 -19.94
N ASN A 497 12.44 20.08 -18.73
CA ASN A 497 13.55 20.94 -18.34
C ASN A 497 14.80 20.11 -17.95
N ASP A 498 14.91 18.88 -18.45
CA ASP A 498 16.04 17.97 -18.21
C ASP A 498 16.39 17.77 -16.72
N ILE A 499 15.36 17.73 -15.86
CA ILE A 499 15.47 17.38 -14.46
C ILE A 499 15.00 15.92 -14.33
N PRO A 500 15.92 14.97 -14.14
CA PRO A 500 15.56 13.55 -14.01
C PRO A 500 14.62 13.35 -12.82
N VAL A 501 13.48 12.71 -13.06
CA VAL A 501 12.55 12.29 -11.99
C VAL A 501 12.66 10.79 -11.82
N TYR A 502 13.25 10.35 -10.72
CA TYR A 502 13.54 8.95 -10.46
C TYR A 502 12.37 8.22 -9.78
N LYS A 503 11.65 8.90 -8.88
CA LYS A 503 10.55 8.30 -8.10
C LYS A 503 9.42 9.29 -7.85
N ASN A 504 8.20 8.74 -7.86
CA ASN A 504 6.99 9.36 -7.33
C ASN A 504 6.64 8.74 -5.97
N GLU A 505 6.57 9.57 -4.93
CA GLU A 505 6.31 9.19 -3.54
C GLU A 505 4.92 9.64 -3.07
N HIS A 506 3.93 9.62 -3.96
CA HIS A 506 2.60 10.21 -3.77
C HIS A 506 2.61 11.74 -3.69
N ASP A 507 2.92 12.32 -2.53
CA ASP A 507 2.99 13.75 -2.25
C ASP A 507 4.40 14.35 -2.50
N GLY A 508 5.34 13.51 -2.94
CA GLY A 508 6.72 13.88 -3.18
C GLY A 508 7.32 13.35 -4.48
N LEU A 509 8.50 13.89 -4.81
CA LEU A 509 9.32 13.48 -5.95
C LEU A 509 10.77 13.28 -5.50
N ILE A 510 11.45 12.29 -6.06
CA ILE A 510 12.90 12.15 -5.96
C ILE A 510 13.51 12.48 -7.32
N THR A 511 14.41 13.46 -7.35
CA THR A 511 15.00 13.99 -8.58
C THR A 511 16.52 13.96 -8.58
N GLY A 512 17.10 14.01 -9.79
CA GLY A 512 18.54 14.09 -10.03
C GLY A 512 19.12 15.51 -10.04
N LYS A 513 18.25 16.52 -10.00
CA LYS A 513 18.62 17.96 -9.93
C LYS A 513 17.64 18.68 -9.01
N THR A 514 18.03 19.87 -8.55
CA THR A 514 17.12 20.74 -7.81
C THR A 514 15.97 21.20 -8.70
N ILE A 515 14.76 21.25 -8.15
CA ILE A 515 13.58 21.74 -8.87
C ILE A 515 13.49 23.27 -8.68
N PRO A 516 13.58 24.07 -9.77
CA PRO A 516 13.43 25.52 -9.66
C PRO A 516 12.04 25.93 -9.15
N LYS A 517 11.99 26.99 -8.32
CA LYS A 517 10.73 27.56 -7.80
C LYS A 517 9.76 27.95 -8.92
N LYS A 518 10.27 28.40 -10.08
CA LYS A 518 9.44 28.71 -11.26
C LYS A 518 8.61 27.51 -11.74
N LEU A 519 9.19 26.29 -11.75
CA LEU A 519 8.48 25.09 -12.18
C LEU A 519 7.45 24.65 -11.14
N ILE A 520 7.76 24.80 -9.85
CA ILE A 520 6.80 24.55 -8.76
C ILE A 520 5.59 25.49 -8.89
N ASN A 521 5.83 26.79 -9.11
CA ASN A 521 4.75 27.76 -9.31
C ASN A 521 3.95 27.49 -10.59
N GLN A 522 4.63 27.12 -11.68
CA GLN A 522 3.96 26.76 -12.92
C GLN A 522 3.08 25.51 -12.76
N ALA A 523 3.57 24.48 -12.07
CA ALA A 523 2.76 23.29 -11.74
C ALA A 523 1.56 23.66 -10.84
N ALA A 524 1.75 24.57 -9.89
CA ALA A 524 0.68 25.09 -9.03
C ALA A 524 -0.42 25.77 -9.86
N ASN A 525 -0.03 26.66 -10.78
CA ASN A 525 -0.94 27.39 -11.65
C ASN A 525 -1.73 26.44 -12.57
N ILE A 526 -1.05 25.49 -13.22
CA ILE A 526 -1.69 24.54 -14.14
C ILE A 526 -2.65 23.60 -13.38
N SER A 527 -2.23 23.10 -12.23
CA SER A 527 -3.06 22.18 -11.43
C SER A 527 -4.18 22.88 -10.66
N GLY A 528 -4.09 24.20 -10.47
CA GLY A 528 -5.00 24.98 -9.61
C GLY A 528 -4.74 24.79 -8.11
N LEU A 529 -3.58 24.25 -7.70
CA LEU A 529 -3.22 24.11 -6.30
C LEU A 529 -2.71 25.44 -5.73
N ILE A 530 -3.40 26.00 -4.73
CA ILE A 530 -3.06 27.32 -4.17
C ILE A 530 -1.87 27.22 -3.21
N LYS A 531 -0.83 28.04 -3.46
CA LYS A 531 0.35 28.23 -2.58
C LYS A 531 0.97 26.89 -2.08
N PRO A 532 1.37 25.96 -2.98
CA PRO A 532 2.04 24.74 -2.55
C PRO A 532 3.37 25.06 -1.87
N VAL A 533 3.68 24.33 -0.81
CA VAL A 533 4.97 24.43 -0.11
C VAL A 533 5.70 23.11 -0.34
N PHE A 534 6.51 23.07 -1.38
CA PHE A 534 7.25 21.89 -1.80
C PHE A 534 8.68 21.99 -1.29
N LEU A 535 9.00 21.20 -0.26
CA LEU A 535 10.25 21.35 0.50
C LEU A 535 11.18 20.18 0.21
N LYS A 536 12.47 20.47 0.11
CA LYS A 536 13.51 19.44 0.16
C LYS A 536 13.54 18.84 1.58
N LYS A 537 13.58 17.52 1.67
CA LYS A 537 13.69 16.76 2.92
C LYS A 537 14.75 15.69 2.79
N ASP A 538 15.28 15.26 3.92
CA ASP A 538 16.07 14.04 3.97
C ASP A 538 15.19 12.81 3.68
N LEU A 539 15.76 11.79 3.05
CA LEU A 539 15.07 10.51 2.82
C LEU A 539 14.80 9.77 4.14
N CYS A 540 15.65 10.01 5.13
CA CYS A 540 15.57 9.41 6.46
C CYS A 540 15.85 10.46 7.53
N SER A 541 15.02 10.50 8.58
CA SER A 541 15.25 11.41 9.71
C SER A 541 16.57 11.07 10.41
N GLU A 542 17.21 12.07 11.01
CA GLU A 542 18.45 11.92 11.77
C GLU A 542 18.36 10.82 12.84
N GLU A 543 17.29 10.84 13.65
CA GLU A 543 17.03 9.80 14.65
C GLU A 543 17.03 8.38 14.05
N LYS A 544 16.39 8.20 12.90
CA LYS A 544 16.34 6.89 12.22
C LYS A 544 17.66 6.53 11.58
N ARG A 545 18.43 7.51 11.08
CA ARG A 545 19.80 7.31 10.60
C ARG A 545 20.70 6.81 11.71
N GLU A 546 20.64 7.40 12.90
CA GLU A 546 21.44 6.96 14.06
C GLU A 546 21.02 5.58 14.55
N LYS A 547 19.71 5.31 14.67
CA LYS A 547 19.19 3.96 14.97
C LYS A 547 19.67 2.93 13.94
N MET A 548 19.67 3.27 12.66
CA MET A 548 20.17 2.41 11.59
C MET A 548 21.68 2.17 11.68
N LYS A 549 22.50 3.21 11.91
CA LYS A 549 23.95 3.09 12.07
C LYS A 549 24.30 2.17 13.24
N SER A 550 23.68 2.37 14.40
CA SER A 550 23.82 1.50 15.58
C SER A 550 23.41 0.06 15.26
N PHE A 551 22.27 -0.11 14.59
CA PHE A 551 21.76 -1.43 14.19
C PHE A 551 22.72 -2.20 13.27
N LEU A 552 23.37 -1.52 12.32
CA LEU A 552 24.33 -2.13 11.40
C LEU A 552 25.71 -2.37 12.06
N LYS A 553 26.20 -1.44 12.89
CA LYS A 553 27.47 -1.56 13.63
C LYS A 553 27.46 -2.77 14.57
N ASN A 554 26.38 -2.95 15.34
CA ASN A 554 26.20 -4.09 16.25
C ASN A 554 26.19 -5.46 15.56
N ARG A 555 26.15 -5.49 14.22
CA ARG A 555 26.12 -6.73 13.42
C ARG A 555 27.36 -6.92 12.55
N LYS A 556 28.41 -6.08 12.72
CA LYS A 556 29.65 -6.10 11.93
C LYS A 556 29.37 -5.98 10.41
N LEU A 557 28.43 -5.11 10.03
CA LEU A 557 28.04 -4.86 8.63
C LEU A 557 28.44 -3.46 8.10
N LEU A 558 28.84 -2.59 9.02
CA LEU A 558 29.64 -1.39 8.78
C LEU A 558 31.06 -1.73 9.22
#